data_AF-A0A8T7G9L6-F1
#
_entry.id   AF-A0A8T7G9L6-F1
#
_cell.length_a   1.000
_cell.length_b   1.000
_cell.length_c   1.000
_cell.angle_alpha   90.00
_cell.angle_beta   90.00
_cell.angle_gamma   90.00
#
_symmetry.space_group_name_H-M   'P 1'
#
loop_
_entity.id
_entity.type
_entity.pdbx_description
1 polymer ?
#
loop_
_entity_poly.entity_id
_entity_poly.type
_entity_poly.pdbx_seq_one_letter_code
_entity_poly.pdbx_strand_id
1 'polypeptide(L)' 'MLMPASFVYGQVALDFQLDGKPAKAVFKYKYYQDSKTVEYIEVQYSDPRLKSMIEDDPQMQNKVNDYVMKQLANRNKGLS' A
#
# COMPACT_ATOMS: atom_id res chain seq x y z
N MET A 1 5.67 -30.28 -2.93
CA MET A 1 5.19 -29.50 -1.77
C MET A 1 5.42 -28.03 -2.07
N LEU A 2 4.38 -27.25 -2.33
CA LEU A 2 4.50 -25.79 -2.37
C LEU A 2 4.64 -25.34 -0.91
N MET A 3 5.82 -24.84 -0.52
CA MET A 3 5.97 -24.21 0.79
C MET A 3 4.96 -23.07 0.88
N PRO A 4 4.19 -22.93 1.98
CA PRO A 4 3.28 -21.80 2.12
C PRO A 4 4.14 -20.55 2.07
N ALA A 5 3.90 -19.69 1.09
CA ALA A 5 4.66 -18.46 0.94
C ALA A 5 4.55 -17.69 2.26
N SER A 6 5.68 -17.44 2.91
CA SER A 6 5.75 -16.68 4.16
C SER A 6 5.43 -15.22 3.82
N PHE A 7 4.16 -14.87 3.93
CA PHE A 7 3.73 -13.48 3.79
C PHE A 7 3.52 -12.85 5.17
N VAL A 8 3.78 -11.56 5.24
CA VAL A 8 3.50 -10.72 6.41
C VAL A 8 2.30 -9.86 6.11
N TYR A 9 1.29 -9.89 6.99
CA TYR A 9 0.19 -8.93 6.92
C TYR A 9 0.65 -7.57 7.39
N GLY A 10 0.30 -6.55 6.62
CA GLY A 10 0.60 -5.17 6.96
C GLY A 10 -0.55 -4.24 6.59
N GLN A 11 -0.50 -3.05 7.17
CA GLN A 11 -1.32 -1.93 6.73
C GLN A 11 -0.47 -0.68 6.64
N VAL A 12 -0.80 0.19 5.69
CA VAL A 12 -0.24 1.52 5.57
C VAL A 12 -1.37 2.52 5.37
N ALA A 13 -1.31 3.60 6.14
CA ALA A 13 -2.21 4.73 6.00
C ALA A 13 -1.46 5.85 5.29
N LEU A 14 -2.07 6.40 4.24
CA LEU A 14 -1.59 7.55 3.50
C LEU A 14 -2.59 8.69 3.69
N ASP A 15 -2.08 9.83 4.15
CA ASP A 15 -2.86 11.05 4.30
C ASP A 15 -2.70 11.92 3.04
N PHE A 16 -3.80 12.49 2.58
CA PHE A 16 -3.92 13.30 1.37
C PHE A 16 -4.62 14.63 1.69
N GLN A 17 -4.42 15.62 0.83
CA GLN A 17 -5.25 16.82 0.81
C GLN A 17 -6.02 16.90 -0.51
N LEU A 18 -7.35 16.91 -0.41
CA LEU A 18 -8.27 17.08 -1.53
C LEU A 18 -9.01 18.41 -1.37
N ASP A 19 -8.75 19.37 -2.26
CA ASP A 19 -9.36 20.71 -2.22
C ASP A 19 -9.22 21.40 -0.84
N GLY A 20 -8.07 21.21 -0.19
CA GLY A 20 -7.80 21.73 1.16
C GLY A 20 -8.45 20.95 2.31
N LYS A 21 -9.19 19.87 2.02
CA LYS A 21 -9.75 18.97 3.03
C LYS A 21 -8.84 17.75 3.25
N PRO A 22 -8.61 17.31 4.50
CA PRO A 22 -7.86 16.09 4.75
C PRO A 22 -8.66 14.89 4.25
N ALA A 23 -7.98 14.00 3.54
CA ALA A 23 -8.48 12.71 3.11
C ALA A 23 -7.45 11.63 3.43
N LYS A 24 -7.87 10.37 3.49
CA LYS A 24 -7.04 9.25 3.94
C LYS A 24 -7.35 8.01 3.13
N ALA A 25 -6.30 7.27 2.76
CA ALA A 25 -6.43 5.93 2.22
C ALA A 25 -5.65 4.95 3.09
N VAL A 26 -6.28 3.84 3.47
CA VAL A 26 -5.68 2.77 4.25
C VAL A 26 -5.60 1.53 3.38
N PHE A 27 -4.38 1.08 3.11
CA PHE A 27 -4.09 -0.08 2.28
C PHE A 27 -3.69 -1.24 3.17
N LYS A 28 -4.49 -2.30 3.19
CA LYS A 28 -4.14 -3.58 3.81
C LYS A 28 -3.51 -4.49 2.76
N TYR A 29 -2.39 -5.11 3.11
CA TYR A 29 -1.63 -5.90 2.16
C TYR A 29 -1.01 -7.16 2.77
N LYS A 30 -0.68 -8.11 1.89
CA LYS A 30 0.26 -9.19 2.15
C LYS A 30 1.58 -8.85 1.50
N TYR A 31 2.66 -8.87 2.26
CA TYR A 31 4.01 -8.74 1.74
C TYR A 31 4.69 -10.10 1.69
N TYR A 32 5.06 -10.55 0.50
CA TYR A 32 5.77 -11.80 0.25
C TYR A 32 7.27 -11.51 0.24
N GLN A 33 7.98 -11.93 1.28
CA GLN A 33 9.42 -11.64 1.42
C GLN A 33 10.25 -12.30 0.31
N ASP A 34 9.91 -13.54 -0.06
CA ASP A 34 10.64 -14.32 -1.06
C ASP A 34 10.63 -13.67 -2.45
N SER A 35 9.47 -13.18 -2.89
CA SER A 35 9.28 -12.55 -4.20
C SER A 35 9.36 -11.02 -4.14
N LYS A 36 9.54 -10.43 -2.95
CA LYS A 36 9.46 -9.00 -2.68
C LYS A 36 8.23 -8.37 -3.32
N THR A 37 7.08 -9.03 -3.22
CA THR A 37 5.82 -8.61 -3.85
C THR A 37 4.81 -8.18 -2.79
N VAL A 38 3.97 -7.20 -3.14
CA VAL A 38 2.85 -6.74 -2.31
C VAL A 38 1.56 -7.09 -3.02
N GLU A 39 0.66 -7.78 -2.31
CA GLU A 39 -0.72 -8.01 -2.74
C GLU A 39 -1.65 -7.16 -1.87
N TYR A 40 -2.39 -6.23 -2.49
CA TYR A 40 -3.39 -5.43 -1.80
C TYR A 40 -4.66 -6.24 -1.60
N ILE A 41 -5.07 -6.38 -0.34
CA ILE A 41 -6.25 -7.16 0.07
C ILE A 41 -7.49 -6.25 0.11
N GLU A 42 -7.33 -5.07 0.69
CA GLU A 42 -8.40 -4.12 0.92
C GLU A 42 -7.83 -2.71 0.92
N VAL A 43 -8.56 -1.79 0.29
CA VAL A 43 -8.28 -0.36 0.38
C VAL A 43 -9.50 0.37 0.90
N GLN A 44 -9.32 1.11 1.97
CA GLN A 44 -10.36 1.92 2.59
C GLN A 44 -10.05 3.39 2.35
N TYR A 45 -10.99 4.11 1.73
CA TYR A 45 -10.86 5.54 1.46
C TYR A 45 -11.81 6.33 2.35
N SER A 46 -11.33 7.43 2.92
CA SER A 46 -12.17 8.34 3.69
C SER A 46 -13.04 9.25 2.81
N ASP A 47 -12.70 9.40 1.53
CA ASP A 47 -13.42 10.21 0.56
C ASP A 47 -13.53 9.44 -0.78
N PRO A 48 -14.72 9.28 -1.37
CA PRO A 48 -14.90 8.57 -2.64
C PRO A 48 -14.20 9.24 -3.82
N ARG A 49 -13.95 10.55 -3.77
CA ARG A 49 -13.18 11.26 -4.80
C ARG A 49 -11.71 10.85 -4.76
N LEU A 50 -11.18 10.58 -3.57
CA LEU A 50 -9.82 10.01 -3.41
C LEU A 50 -9.73 8.64 -4.07
N LYS A 51 -10.77 7.82 -3.92
CA LYS A 51 -10.85 6.50 -4.56
C LYS A 51 -10.70 6.63 -6.07
N SER A 52 -11.52 7.45 -6.71
CA SER A 52 -11.43 7.66 -8.17
C SER A 52 -10.06 8.20 -8.60
N MET A 53 -9.51 9.18 -7.88
CA MET A 53 -8.18 9.71 -8.22
C MET A 53 -7.05 8.69 -8.16
N ILE A 54 -7.17 7.67 -7.30
CA ILE A 54 -6.15 6.63 -7.15
C ILE A 54 -6.44 5.46 -8.09
N GLU A 55 -7.69 4.99 -8.16
CA GLU A 55 -8.05 3.80 -8.95
C GLU A 55 -8.17 4.09 -10.44
N ASP A 56 -8.57 5.30 -10.84
CA ASP A 56 -8.73 5.66 -12.25
C ASP A 56 -7.41 6.17 -12.89
N ASP A 57 -6.36 6.41 -12.09
CA ASP A 57 -5.04 6.86 -12.56
C ASP A 57 -3.96 5.78 -12.33
N PRO A 58 -3.54 5.05 -13.38
CA PRO A 58 -2.48 4.05 -13.29
C PRO A 58 -1.14 4.60 -12.78
N GLN A 59 -0.83 5.88 -13.04
CA GLN A 59 0.37 6.50 -12.51
C GLN A 59 0.26 6.71 -11.00
N MET A 60 -0.93 7.04 -10.50
CA MET A 60 -1.18 7.17 -9.06
C MET A 60 -1.09 5.82 -8.35
N GLN A 61 -1.67 4.77 -8.94
CA GLN A 61 -1.54 3.40 -8.41
C GLN A 61 -0.06 2.99 -8.29
N ASN A 62 0.75 3.26 -9.30
CA ASN A 62 2.19 2.98 -9.27
C ASN A 62 2.91 3.79 -8.19
N LYS A 63 2.60 5.09 -8.02
CA LYS A 63 3.18 5.93 -6.97
C LYS A 63 2.85 5.42 -5.57
N VAL A 64 1.61 5.01 -5.34
CA VAL A 64 1.19 4.38 -4.07
C VAL A 64 2.00 3.11 -3.86
N ASN A 65 2.08 2.24 -4.87
CA ASN A 65 2.81 0.98 -4.75
C ASN A 65 4.30 1.18 -4.45
N ASP A 66 4.97 2.09 -5.14
CA ASP A 66 6.35 2.44 -4.88
C ASP A 66 6.55 2.98 -3.46
N TYR A 67 5.61 3.77 -2.95
CA TYR A 67 5.66 4.27 -1.59
C TYR A 67 5.54 3.14 -0.55
N VAL A 68 4.58 2.22 -0.73
CA VAL A 68 4.41 1.05 0.14
C VAL A 68 5.67 0.19 0.14
N MET A 69 6.23 -0.08 -1.04
CA MET A 69 7.45 -0.87 -1.22
C MET A 69 8.67 -0.22 -0.55
N LYS A 70 8.82 1.11 -0.66
CA LYS A 70 9.88 1.86 0.03
C LYS A 70 9.73 1.81 1.56
N GLN A 71 8.51 1.95 2.07
CA GLN A 71 8.23 1.84 3.51
C GLN A 71 8.60 0.44 4.03
N LEU A 72 8.24 -0.61 3.30
CA LEU A 72 8.60 -1.99 3.62
C LEU A 72 10.11 -2.23 3.59
N ALA A 73 10.80 -1.73 2.56
CA ALA A 73 12.24 -1.81 2.46
C ALA A 73 12.96 -1.11 3.63
N ASN A 74 12.48 0.06 4.05
CA ASN A 74 13.03 0.78 5.20
C ASN A 74 12.78 0.06 6.52
N ARG A 75 11.60 -0.55 6.70
CA ARG A 75 11.29 -1.37 7.89
C ARG A 75 12.19 -2.61 7.97
N ASN A 76 12.45 -3.27 6.84
CA ASN A 76 13.33 -4.44 6.80
C ASN A 76 14.82 -4.08 7.04
N LYS A 77 15.25 -2.86 6.71
CA LYS A 77 16.62 -2.39 7.01
C LYS A 77 16.88 -2.16 8.51
N GLY A 78 15.83 -1.94 9.31
CA GLY A 78 15.95 -1.80 10.77
C GLY A 78 15.99 -3.14 11.53
N LEU A 79 15.99 -4.26 10.80
CA LEU A 79 16.01 -5.63 11.35
C LEU A 79 17.28 -6.42 10.95
N SER A 80 18.30 -5.75 10.41
CA SER A 80 19.64 -6.32 10.16
C SER A 80 20.64 -5.88 11.21
#